data_AF-A0AA42XA07-F1
#
_entry.id   AF-A0AA42XA07-F1
#
_cell.length_a   1.000
_cell.length_b   1.000
_cell.length_c   1.000
_cell.angle_alpha   90.00
_cell.angle_beta   90.00
_cell.angle_gamma   90.00
#
_symmetry.space_group_name_H-M   'P 1'
#
loop_
_entity.id
_entity.type
_entity.pdbx_description
1 polymer ?
#
loop_
_entity_poly.entity_id
_entity_poly.type
_entity_poly.pdbx_seq_one_letter_code
_entity_poly.pdbx_strand_id
1 'polypeptide(L)'
;MALIDVVAFENTAQDFVWKFPSTRLRWGSQLVVKPGQVAFFVYRGTIREEVREGTITLDTHNLPFLTTLTSVPFGMDSPFQAEVWFVNLVSKLDNLWGTRRPIQLEDPRYGVVVPVRAYGQYGFRITDARRFLESLVGAGTGFSAGQVVEYFTGVVLQAVNVHLARALTTLRISVVEASLHLEEIAAQCSAAIDEEMGQFGVSVVNFYFHSVNVPEDDPSFRRLKELKEKTAELNMLGRDIYQYDRSIDVLKTAAANEGNPAVQAGLGLGAGLGLGRGMASQLDALTPRLPAQPPSLPVATQYFLAVDGNASGPHGLEQVLRLLRERRITVETLVWHEGLSAWKAVREIPPLAEGGMPPIPGDPPPLP
;
A
#
# COMPACT_ATOMS: atom_id res chain seq x y z
N MET A 1 -62.75 13.83 -15.71
CA MET A 1 -61.71 14.77 -16.17
C MET A 1 -61.22 15.50 -14.94
N ALA A 2 -59.97 15.32 -14.52
CA ALA A 2 -59.46 16.03 -13.34
C ALA A 2 -59.38 17.53 -13.66
N LEU A 3 -59.93 18.38 -12.78
CA LEU A 3 -59.86 19.85 -12.92
C LEU A 3 -58.49 20.42 -12.55
N ILE A 4 -57.65 19.64 -11.86
CA ILE A 4 -56.36 20.05 -11.29
C ILE A 4 -55.34 18.96 -11.60
N ASP A 5 -54.18 19.36 -12.16
CA ASP A 5 -53.07 18.44 -12.42
C ASP A 5 -52.25 18.24 -11.13
N VAL A 6 -51.89 17.00 -10.82
CA VAL A 6 -50.99 16.66 -9.70
C VAL A 6 -49.60 16.40 -10.29
N VAL A 7 -48.63 17.24 -9.90
CA VAL A 7 -47.24 17.13 -10.30
C VAL A 7 -46.49 16.45 -9.17
N ALA A 8 -46.17 15.18 -9.34
CA ALA A 8 -45.46 14.38 -8.34
C ALA A 8 -44.36 13.55 -9.01
N PHE A 9 -43.33 13.20 -8.23
CA PHE A 9 -42.32 12.25 -8.67
C PHE A 9 -42.92 10.83 -8.78
N GLU A 10 -43.01 10.33 -10.02
CA GLU A 10 -43.61 9.02 -10.35
C GLU A 10 -42.59 7.94 -10.72
N ASN A 11 -41.28 8.19 -10.56
CA ASN A 11 -40.25 7.30 -11.08
C ASN A 11 -39.69 6.28 -10.06
N THR A 12 -39.12 5.22 -10.63
CA THR A 12 -38.52 4.05 -9.98
C THR A 12 -37.40 4.43 -9.02
N ALA A 13 -37.19 3.62 -7.98
CA ALA A 13 -36.21 3.86 -6.91
C ALA A 13 -34.74 4.07 -7.35
N GLN A 14 -34.39 3.91 -8.63
CA GLN A 14 -33.02 4.00 -9.13
C GLN A 14 -32.61 5.38 -9.66
N ASP A 15 -33.56 6.26 -9.98
CA ASP A 15 -33.23 7.55 -10.59
C ASP A 15 -33.04 8.64 -9.53
N PHE A 16 -31.97 9.43 -9.71
CA PHE A 16 -31.66 10.59 -8.87
C PHE A 16 -32.36 11.83 -9.36
N VAL A 17 -32.45 12.00 -10.68
CA VAL A 17 -33.10 13.15 -11.30
C VAL A 17 -34.15 12.68 -12.27
N TRP A 18 -35.31 13.32 -12.22
CA TRP A 18 -36.41 13.05 -13.12
C TRP A 18 -37.09 14.35 -13.54
N LYS A 19 -37.25 14.51 -14.86
CA LYS A 19 -38.03 15.60 -15.45
C LYS A 19 -39.49 15.16 -15.57
N PHE A 20 -40.39 15.98 -15.04
CA PHE A 20 -41.83 15.78 -15.21
C PHE A 20 -42.19 15.84 -16.70
N PRO A 21 -42.95 14.88 -17.25
CA PRO A 21 -43.14 14.72 -18.70
C PRO A 21 -43.97 15.84 -19.34
N SER A 22 -44.87 16.49 -18.59
CA SER A 22 -45.66 17.61 -19.12
C SER A 22 -44.97 18.92 -18.83
N THR A 23 -44.70 19.71 -19.87
CA THR A 23 -44.23 21.09 -19.75
C THR A 23 -45.38 22.10 -19.66
N ARG A 24 -46.62 21.67 -19.88
CA ARG A 24 -47.81 22.52 -19.79
C ARG A 24 -48.45 22.33 -18.42
N LEU A 25 -48.24 23.31 -17.55
CA LEU A 25 -48.78 23.32 -16.19
C LEU A 25 -49.97 24.28 -16.11
N ARG A 26 -51.03 23.86 -15.44
CA ARG A 26 -52.22 24.69 -15.21
C ARG A 26 -52.09 25.44 -13.89
N TRP A 27 -52.68 26.63 -13.84
CA TRP A 27 -52.87 27.36 -12.58
C TRP A 27 -53.69 26.53 -11.59
N GLY A 28 -53.29 26.53 -10.32
CA GLY A 28 -53.93 25.74 -9.28
C GLY A 28 -53.54 24.26 -9.24
N SER A 29 -52.61 23.82 -10.09
CA SER A 29 -52.03 22.47 -10.03
C SER A 29 -51.36 22.24 -8.66
N GLN A 30 -51.34 21.01 -8.17
CA GLN A 30 -50.65 20.68 -6.91
C GLN A 30 -49.29 20.06 -7.19
N LEU A 31 -48.23 20.66 -6.66
CA LEU A 31 -46.89 20.07 -6.64
C LEU A 31 -46.69 19.32 -5.33
N VAL A 32 -46.39 18.03 -5.41
CA VAL A 32 -46.11 17.17 -4.28
C VAL A 32 -44.63 16.78 -4.29
N VAL A 33 -43.87 17.30 -3.32
CA VAL A 33 -42.46 16.97 -3.11
C VAL A 33 -42.36 16.05 -1.90
N LYS A 34 -41.91 14.81 -2.11
CA LYS A 34 -41.79 13.83 -1.02
C LYS A 34 -40.59 14.17 -0.11
N PRO A 35 -40.57 13.68 1.14
CA PRO A 35 -39.40 13.81 2.01
C PRO A 35 -38.14 13.27 1.35
N GLY A 36 -37.02 13.96 1.55
CA GLY A 36 -35.75 13.61 0.89
C GLY A 36 -35.73 13.89 -0.61
N GLN A 37 -36.66 14.72 -1.12
CA GLN A 37 -36.65 15.22 -2.49
C GLN A 37 -36.65 16.75 -2.51
N VAL A 38 -36.22 17.30 -3.64
CA VAL A 38 -36.35 18.71 -3.96
C VAL A 38 -36.84 18.84 -5.39
N ALA A 39 -37.70 19.82 -5.64
CA ALA A 39 -38.20 20.14 -6.97
C ALA A 39 -37.67 21.50 -7.44
N PHE A 40 -37.32 21.60 -8.72
CA PHE A 40 -36.88 22.83 -9.36
C PHE A 40 -37.83 23.21 -10.49
N PHE A 41 -38.19 24.48 -10.54
CA PHE A 41 -38.89 25.08 -11.67
C PHE A 41 -37.89 25.70 -12.63
N VAL A 42 -37.85 25.18 -13.85
CA VAL A 42 -37.03 25.74 -14.93
C VAL A 42 -37.94 26.46 -15.91
N TYR A 43 -37.66 27.75 -16.10
CA TYR A 43 -38.39 28.60 -17.03
C TYR A 43 -37.41 29.33 -17.95
N ARG A 44 -37.60 29.17 -19.26
CA ARG A 44 -36.72 29.69 -20.32
C ARG A 44 -35.24 29.32 -20.13
N GLY A 45 -34.98 28.08 -19.71
CA GLY A 45 -33.62 27.57 -19.52
C GLY A 45 -32.91 28.05 -18.26
N THR A 46 -33.61 28.69 -17.32
CA THR A 46 -33.04 29.11 -16.03
C THR A 46 -33.86 28.54 -14.88
N ILE A 47 -33.20 28.03 -13.84
CA ILE A 47 -33.83 27.62 -12.58
C ILE A 47 -34.37 28.88 -11.89
N ARG A 48 -35.69 28.96 -11.71
CA ARG A 48 -36.36 30.11 -11.08
C ARG A 48 -36.66 29.89 -9.62
N GLU A 49 -37.11 28.70 -9.26
CA GLU A 49 -37.54 28.39 -7.90
C GLU A 49 -37.07 27.00 -7.48
N GLU A 50 -36.74 26.87 -6.19
CA GLU A 50 -36.44 25.62 -5.51
C GLU A 50 -37.54 25.35 -4.47
N VAL A 51 -38.22 24.21 -4.59
CA VAL A 51 -39.28 23.79 -3.67
C VAL A 51 -38.84 22.55 -2.92
N ARG A 52 -38.84 22.65 -1.59
CA ARG A 52 -38.49 21.55 -0.68
C ARG A 52 -39.72 20.72 -0.32
N GLU A 53 -39.52 19.71 0.50
CA GLU A 53 -40.55 18.75 0.90
C GLU A 53 -41.87 19.39 1.34
N GLY A 54 -42.98 18.82 0.89
CA GLY A 54 -44.33 19.32 1.13
C GLY A 54 -45.18 19.36 -0.13
N THR A 55 -46.43 19.81 0.05
CA THR A 55 -47.38 20.00 -1.03
C THR A 55 -47.67 21.49 -1.17
N ILE A 56 -47.42 22.05 -2.35
CA ILE A 56 -47.73 23.45 -2.66
C ILE A 56 -48.69 23.55 -3.84
N THR A 57 -49.51 24.60 -3.84
CA THR A 57 -50.37 24.93 -4.99
C THR A 57 -49.60 25.85 -5.94
N LEU A 58 -49.62 25.54 -7.23
CA LEU A 58 -49.02 26.36 -8.28
C LEU A 58 -49.88 27.59 -8.53
N ASP A 59 -49.60 28.64 -7.77
CA ASP A 59 -50.21 29.95 -7.90
C ASP A 59 -49.16 31.06 -7.83
N THR A 60 -49.60 32.28 -8.13
CA THR A 60 -48.72 33.45 -8.19
C THR A 60 -48.25 33.93 -6.81
N HIS A 61 -48.89 33.43 -5.75
CA HIS A 61 -48.54 33.75 -4.36
C HIS A 61 -47.36 32.89 -3.90
N ASN A 62 -47.41 31.58 -4.19
CA ASN A 62 -46.39 30.60 -3.82
C ASN A 62 -45.21 30.62 -4.80
N LEU A 63 -45.44 31.01 -6.06
CA LEU A 63 -44.41 31.12 -7.09
C LEU A 63 -44.43 32.52 -7.73
N PRO A 64 -43.74 33.51 -7.13
CA PRO A 64 -43.77 34.90 -7.58
C PRO A 64 -43.32 35.09 -9.03
N PHE A 65 -42.45 34.21 -9.57
CA PHE A 65 -42.03 34.28 -10.97
C PHE A 65 -43.18 34.05 -11.97
N LEU A 66 -44.26 33.41 -11.53
CA LEU A 66 -45.47 33.24 -12.34
C LEU A 66 -46.21 34.57 -12.55
N THR A 67 -45.96 35.62 -11.76
CA THR A 67 -46.55 36.97 -11.99
C THR A 67 -46.11 37.56 -13.33
N THR A 68 -44.91 37.24 -13.79
CA THR A 68 -44.39 37.74 -15.07
C THR A 68 -45.06 37.04 -16.27
N LEU A 69 -45.71 35.90 -16.04
CA LEU A 69 -46.43 35.12 -17.04
C LEU A 69 -47.90 35.57 -17.20
N THR A 70 -48.48 36.24 -16.21
CA THR A 70 -49.88 36.69 -16.22
C THR A 70 -50.12 37.99 -16.99
N SER A 71 -49.07 38.73 -17.36
CA SER A 71 -49.19 39.99 -18.13
C SER A 71 -49.45 39.78 -19.63
N VAL A 72 -49.48 38.54 -20.11
CA VAL A 72 -49.85 38.20 -21.48
C VAL A 72 -51.34 37.85 -21.48
N PRO A 73 -52.18 38.43 -22.36
CA PRO A 73 -53.64 38.33 -22.31
C PRO A 73 -54.11 36.97 -22.83
N PHE A 74 -53.68 35.90 -22.18
CA PHE A 74 -54.30 34.59 -22.31
C PHE A 74 -55.39 34.53 -21.25
N GLY A 75 -56.62 34.22 -21.67
CA GLY A 75 -57.79 34.11 -20.79
C GLY A 75 -57.55 33.19 -19.58
N MET A 76 -58.48 33.20 -18.63
CA MET A 76 -58.44 32.66 -17.26
C MET A 76 -57.93 31.20 -17.06
N ASP A 77 -57.55 30.48 -18.13
CA ASP A 77 -56.95 29.15 -18.16
C ASP A 77 -55.65 29.14 -19.01
N SER A 78 -54.68 30.03 -18.74
CA SER A 78 -53.43 30.04 -19.51
C SER A 78 -52.44 28.98 -19.03
N PRO A 79 -52.16 27.90 -19.79
CA PRO A 79 -51.10 26.96 -19.44
C PRO A 79 -49.74 27.65 -19.58
N PHE A 80 -48.97 27.71 -18.51
CA PHE A 80 -47.60 28.18 -18.61
C PHE A 80 -46.67 27.04 -19.01
N GLN A 81 -45.68 27.35 -19.86
CA GLN A 81 -44.65 26.41 -20.26
C GLN A 81 -43.47 26.50 -19.29
N ALA A 82 -43.38 25.54 -18.36
CA ALA A 82 -42.26 25.41 -17.44
C ALA A 82 -41.93 23.93 -17.26
N GLU A 83 -40.67 23.64 -16.97
CA GLU A 83 -40.22 22.29 -16.66
C GLU A 83 -40.13 22.12 -15.15
N VAL A 84 -40.58 20.98 -14.64
CA VAL A 84 -40.42 20.60 -13.23
C VAL A 84 -39.43 19.45 -13.17
N TRP A 85 -38.37 19.67 -12.39
CA TRP A 85 -37.31 18.70 -12.20
C TRP A 85 -37.30 18.26 -10.75
N PHE A 86 -37.32 16.97 -10.51
CA PHE A 86 -37.22 16.40 -9.17
C PHE A 86 -35.84 15.81 -8.98
N VAL A 87 -35.22 16.10 -7.85
CA VAL A 87 -33.92 15.55 -7.43
C VAL A 87 -34.08 14.81 -6.11
N ASN A 88 -33.57 13.59 -6.05
CA ASN A 88 -33.58 12.75 -4.86
C ASN A 88 -32.32 13.03 -4.02
N LEU A 89 -32.48 13.31 -2.73
CA LEU A 89 -31.39 13.60 -1.79
C LEU A 89 -31.01 12.37 -0.96
N VAL A 90 -31.70 11.24 -1.15
CA VAL A 90 -31.44 9.98 -0.44
C VAL A 90 -30.05 9.46 -0.78
N SER A 91 -29.35 8.96 0.25
CA SER A 91 -28.04 8.34 0.07
C SER A 91 -28.16 6.99 -0.64
N LYS A 92 -27.35 6.79 -1.68
CA LYS A 92 -27.18 5.48 -2.32
C LYS A 92 -25.93 4.84 -1.75
N LEU A 93 -26.13 3.71 -1.09
CA LEU A 93 -25.07 2.91 -0.48
C LEU A 93 -24.65 1.77 -1.43
N ASP A 94 -23.59 1.07 -1.07
CA ASP A 94 -23.14 -0.18 -1.71
C ASP A 94 -22.72 -0.06 -3.18
N ASN A 95 -22.16 1.09 -3.59
CA ASN A 95 -21.55 1.22 -4.91
C ASN A 95 -20.14 0.61 -4.88
N LEU A 96 -19.93 -0.43 -5.68
CA LEU A 96 -18.65 -1.12 -5.75
C LEU A 96 -17.63 -0.32 -6.56
N TRP A 97 -16.38 -0.36 -6.11
CA TRP A 97 -15.23 0.17 -6.86
C TRP A 97 -14.09 -0.84 -6.85
N GLY A 98 -13.24 -0.81 -7.88
CA GLY A 98 -12.08 -1.70 -7.95
C GLY A 98 -11.07 -1.28 -9.02
N THR A 99 -9.79 -1.44 -8.70
CA THR A 99 -8.68 -1.12 -9.61
C THR A 99 -8.78 -1.96 -10.89
N ARG A 100 -9.00 -1.31 -12.04
CA ARG A 100 -9.08 -1.99 -13.35
C ARG A 100 -7.77 -2.62 -13.79
N ARG A 101 -6.65 -1.96 -13.47
CA ARG A 101 -5.29 -2.45 -13.71
C ARG A 101 -4.55 -2.51 -12.38
N PRO A 102 -3.65 -3.49 -12.16
CA PRO A 102 -2.82 -3.51 -10.97
C PRO A 102 -1.96 -2.25 -10.88
N ILE A 103 -1.82 -1.73 -9.68
CA ILE A 103 -0.91 -0.65 -9.31
C ILE A 103 0.46 -1.28 -9.08
N GLN A 104 1.44 -0.93 -9.90
CA GLN A 104 2.82 -1.39 -9.70
C GLN A 104 3.42 -0.62 -8.54
N LEU A 105 3.71 -1.30 -7.43
CA LEU A 105 4.25 -0.70 -6.22
C LEU A 105 5.48 -1.47 -5.76
N GLU A 106 6.56 -0.76 -5.47
CA GLU A 106 7.72 -1.34 -4.81
C GLU A 106 7.43 -1.46 -3.32
N ASP A 107 7.45 -2.68 -2.79
CA ASP A 107 7.29 -2.92 -1.37
C ASP A 107 8.45 -2.23 -0.60
N PRO A 108 8.16 -1.26 0.28
CA PRO A 108 9.19 -0.43 0.92
C PRO A 108 10.04 -1.19 1.95
N ARG A 109 9.62 -2.40 2.36
CA ARG A 109 10.32 -3.23 3.33
C ARG A 109 11.26 -4.22 2.65
N TYR A 110 10.84 -4.78 1.51
CA TYR A 110 11.58 -5.84 0.81
C TYR A 110 12.17 -5.42 -0.54
N GLY A 111 11.82 -4.25 -1.08
CA GLY A 111 12.30 -3.75 -2.37
C GLY A 111 11.78 -4.55 -3.57
N VAL A 112 10.66 -5.26 -3.42
CA VAL A 112 10.07 -6.08 -4.48
C VAL A 112 8.91 -5.33 -5.13
N VAL A 113 8.96 -5.16 -6.44
CA VAL A 113 7.85 -4.59 -7.22
C VAL A 113 6.72 -5.60 -7.33
N VAL A 114 5.56 -5.27 -6.76
CA VAL A 114 4.37 -6.12 -6.74
C VAL A 114 3.18 -5.43 -7.42
N PRO A 115 2.38 -6.18 -8.21
CA PRO A 115 1.15 -5.66 -8.81
C PRO A 115 0.00 -5.67 -7.79
N VAL A 116 -0.21 -4.56 -7.09
CA VAL A 116 -1.26 -4.41 -6.08
C VAL A 116 -2.62 -4.16 -6.73
N ARG A 117 -3.65 -4.86 -6.28
CA ARG A 117 -5.05 -4.62 -6.62
C ARG A 117 -5.82 -4.24 -5.37
N ALA A 118 -6.80 -3.37 -5.53
CA ALA A 118 -7.66 -2.94 -4.45
C ALA A 118 -9.11 -2.87 -4.91
N TYR A 119 -10.03 -3.24 -4.04
CA TYR A 119 -11.46 -3.10 -4.27
C TYR A 119 -12.20 -2.85 -2.98
N GLY A 120 -13.40 -2.29 -3.10
CA GLY A 120 -14.21 -1.90 -1.95
C GLY A 120 -15.56 -1.35 -2.38
N GLN A 121 -16.14 -0.56 -1.50
CA GLN A 121 -17.43 0.07 -1.74
C GLN A 121 -17.49 1.48 -1.19
N TYR A 122 -18.44 2.25 -1.69
CA TYR A 122 -18.75 3.59 -1.22
C TYR A 122 -20.23 3.90 -1.40
N GLY A 123 -20.73 4.78 -0.56
CA GLY A 123 -21.99 5.46 -0.77
C GLY A 123 -21.77 6.88 -1.31
N PHE A 124 -22.82 7.46 -1.85
CA PHE A 124 -22.85 8.87 -2.17
C PHE A 124 -24.26 9.43 -2.01
N ARG A 125 -24.35 10.75 -1.87
CA ARG A 125 -25.62 11.48 -1.80
C ARG A 125 -25.49 12.85 -2.46
N ILE A 126 -26.60 13.40 -2.89
CA ILE A 126 -26.65 14.76 -3.43
C ILE A 126 -26.77 15.73 -2.25
N THR A 127 -25.83 16.67 -2.15
CA THR A 127 -25.80 17.73 -1.12
C THR A 127 -26.27 19.07 -1.68
N ASP A 128 -25.84 19.40 -2.91
CA ASP A 128 -26.26 20.59 -3.64
C ASP A 128 -26.95 20.17 -4.93
N ALA A 129 -28.28 20.09 -4.87
CA ALA A 129 -29.09 19.61 -5.98
C ALA A 129 -29.16 20.61 -7.15
N ARG A 130 -29.00 21.91 -6.88
CA ARG A 130 -28.96 22.93 -7.93
C ARG A 130 -27.70 22.75 -8.77
N ARG A 131 -26.55 22.70 -8.09
CA ARG A 131 -25.25 22.49 -8.76
C ARG A 131 -25.21 21.16 -9.50
N PHE A 132 -25.76 20.10 -8.90
CA PHE A 132 -25.88 18.80 -9.55
C PHE A 132 -26.66 18.88 -10.86
N LEU A 133 -27.82 19.55 -10.85
CA LEU A 133 -28.69 19.69 -12.02
C LEU A 133 -28.03 20.52 -13.13
N GLU A 134 -27.40 21.64 -12.77
CA GLU A 134 -26.73 22.54 -13.72
C GLU A 134 -25.47 21.90 -14.35
N SER A 135 -24.74 21.07 -13.60
CA SER A 135 -23.45 20.51 -14.04
C SER A 135 -23.54 19.16 -14.75
N LEU A 136 -24.40 18.24 -14.30
CA LEU A 136 -24.37 16.84 -14.75
C LEU A 136 -25.58 16.42 -15.62
N VAL A 137 -26.75 17.01 -15.41
CA VAL A 137 -28.00 16.55 -16.04
C VAL A 137 -28.13 17.06 -17.48
N GLY A 138 -27.63 18.27 -17.75
CA GLY A 138 -27.62 18.85 -19.10
C GLY A 138 -29.01 18.87 -19.77
N ALA A 139 -29.09 18.37 -21.00
CA ALA A 139 -30.32 18.33 -21.80
C ALA A 139 -31.13 17.02 -21.69
N GLY A 140 -30.74 16.10 -20.80
CA GLY A 140 -31.41 14.81 -20.61
C GLY A 140 -32.83 14.95 -20.04
N THR A 141 -33.54 13.83 -19.86
CA THR A 141 -34.84 13.80 -19.16
C THR A 141 -34.75 13.18 -17.75
N GLY A 142 -33.57 12.69 -17.38
CA GLY A 142 -33.28 12.13 -16.08
C GLY A 142 -31.79 11.81 -15.93
N PHE A 143 -31.40 11.46 -14.71
CA PHE A 143 -30.04 11.08 -14.38
C PHE A 143 -30.07 9.96 -13.35
N SER A 144 -29.50 8.81 -13.69
CA SER A 144 -29.53 7.61 -12.85
C SER A 144 -28.32 7.53 -11.92
N ALA A 145 -28.43 6.74 -10.85
CA ALA A 145 -27.30 6.47 -9.96
C ALA A 145 -26.11 5.83 -10.70
N GLY A 146 -26.38 4.96 -11.68
CA GLY A 146 -25.33 4.33 -12.49
C GLY A 146 -24.51 5.34 -13.30
N GLN A 147 -25.17 6.38 -13.84
CA GLN A 147 -24.49 7.45 -14.57
C GLN A 147 -23.59 8.29 -13.66
N VAL A 148 -24.00 8.55 -12.41
CA VAL A 148 -23.13 9.20 -11.41
C VAL A 148 -21.87 8.37 -11.20
N VAL A 149 -22.03 7.06 -10.95
CA VAL A 149 -20.90 6.15 -10.71
C VAL A 149 -19.98 6.11 -11.92
N GLU A 150 -20.51 6.00 -13.14
CA GLU A 150 -19.71 5.98 -14.36
C GLU A 150 -18.90 7.27 -14.53
N TYR A 151 -19.53 8.43 -14.29
CA TYR A 151 -18.87 9.74 -14.40
C TYR A 151 -17.71 9.89 -13.42
N PHE A 152 -17.90 9.48 -12.15
CA PHE A 152 -16.89 9.64 -11.09
C PHE A 152 -15.96 8.44 -10.91
N THR A 153 -16.12 7.35 -11.65
CA THR A 153 -15.24 6.17 -11.55
C THR A 153 -13.78 6.54 -11.73
N GLY A 154 -13.47 7.45 -12.67
CA GLY A 154 -12.09 7.92 -12.88
C GLY A 154 -11.51 8.63 -11.66
N VAL A 155 -12.30 9.51 -11.03
CA VAL A 155 -11.92 10.27 -9.82
C VAL A 155 -11.65 9.32 -8.66
N VAL A 156 -12.56 8.37 -8.41
CA VAL A 156 -12.41 7.37 -7.34
C VAL A 156 -11.13 6.54 -7.52
N LEU A 157 -10.90 6.02 -8.73
CA LEU A 157 -9.73 5.19 -9.01
C LEU A 157 -8.42 5.98 -8.93
N GLN A 158 -8.42 7.24 -9.38
CA GLN A 158 -7.27 8.12 -9.27
C GLN A 158 -6.91 8.39 -7.80
N ALA A 159 -7.89 8.73 -6.97
CA ALA A 159 -7.70 8.99 -5.55
C ALA A 159 -7.14 7.74 -4.84
N VAL A 160 -7.75 6.57 -5.06
CA VAL A 160 -7.26 5.30 -4.49
C VAL A 160 -5.81 5.03 -4.89
N ASN A 161 -5.47 5.16 -6.18
CA ASN A 161 -4.11 4.90 -6.66
C ASN A 161 -3.08 5.80 -5.96
N VAL A 162 -3.37 7.11 -5.88
CA VAL A 162 -2.44 8.09 -5.30
C VAL A 162 -2.29 7.89 -3.79
N HIS A 163 -3.40 7.77 -3.06
CA HIS A 163 -3.38 7.70 -1.60
C HIS A 163 -2.90 6.35 -1.08
N LEU A 164 -3.27 5.24 -1.74
CA LEU A 164 -2.75 3.92 -1.39
C LEU A 164 -1.24 3.86 -1.61
N ALA A 165 -0.75 4.28 -2.78
CA ALA A 165 0.69 4.24 -3.07
C ALA A 165 1.49 5.15 -2.13
N ARG A 166 0.98 6.36 -1.87
CA ARG A 166 1.59 7.32 -0.95
C ARG A 166 1.65 6.78 0.48
N ALA A 167 0.55 6.23 0.99
CA ALA A 167 0.49 5.70 2.35
C ALA A 167 1.49 4.56 2.55
N LEU A 168 1.50 3.58 1.64
CA LEU A 168 2.42 2.44 1.73
C LEU A 168 3.88 2.89 1.67
N THR A 169 4.23 3.78 0.74
CA THR A 169 5.61 4.23 0.55
C THR A 169 6.09 5.13 1.69
N THR A 170 5.26 6.08 2.13
CA THR A 170 5.66 7.09 3.14
C THR A 170 5.77 6.49 4.54
N LEU A 171 4.81 5.63 4.91
CA LEU A 171 4.81 4.93 6.20
C LEU A 171 5.72 3.70 6.21
N ARG A 172 6.33 3.37 5.06
CA ARG A 172 7.14 2.17 4.83
C ARG A 172 6.43 0.88 5.26
N ILE A 173 5.13 0.79 4.96
CA ILE A 173 4.29 -0.37 5.25
C ILE A 173 4.45 -1.39 4.12
N SER A 174 4.72 -2.65 4.47
CA SER A 174 4.73 -3.73 3.47
C SER A 174 3.31 -3.94 2.92
N VAL A 175 3.20 -4.28 1.63
CA VAL A 175 1.89 -4.52 0.98
C VAL A 175 1.09 -5.61 1.69
N VAL A 176 1.77 -6.60 2.28
CA VAL A 176 1.12 -7.69 3.04
C VAL A 176 0.54 -7.20 4.38
N GLU A 177 1.02 -6.08 4.89
CA GLU A 177 0.60 -5.45 6.13
C GLU A 177 -0.39 -4.29 5.89
N ALA A 178 -0.72 -3.99 4.61
CA ALA A 178 -1.61 -2.90 4.22
C ALA A 178 -2.98 -2.97 4.91
N SER A 179 -3.50 -4.17 5.16
CA SER A 179 -4.77 -4.41 5.83
C SER A 179 -4.88 -3.74 7.20
N LEU A 180 -3.76 -3.50 7.89
CA LEU A 180 -3.73 -2.86 9.21
C LEU A 180 -4.00 -1.35 9.17
N HIS A 181 -3.87 -0.73 8.00
CA HIS A 181 -3.94 0.73 7.82
C HIS A 181 -5.06 1.17 6.86
N LEU A 182 -5.95 0.26 6.45
CA LEU A 182 -6.97 0.56 5.45
C LEU A 182 -7.97 1.63 5.89
N GLU A 183 -8.25 1.75 7.19
CA GLU A 183 -9.16 2.78 7.72
C GLU A 183 -8.60 4.20 7.51
N GLU A 184 -7.32 4.40 7.82
CA GLU A 184 -6.65 5.69 7.63
C GLU A 184 -6.54 6.03 6.14
N ILE A 185 -6.19 5.04 5.30
CA ILE A 185 -6.12 5.20 3.85
C ILE A 185 -7.52 5.51 3.28
N ALA A 186 -8.57 4.83 3.77
CA ALA A 186 -9.95 5.08 3.38
C ALA A 186 -10.38 6.52 3.68
N ALA A 187 -10.04 7.05 4.86
CA ALA A 187 -10.36 8.42 5.24
C ALA A 187 -9.69 9.44 4.29
N GLN A 188 -8.41 9.23 3.95
CA GLN A 188 -7.68 10.08 3.01
C GLN A 188 -8.27 10.02 1.60
N CYS A 189 -8.57 8.82 1.10
CA CYS A 189 -9.25 8.63 -0.18
C CYS A 189 -10.62 9.33 -0.17
N SER A 190 -11.42 9.12 0.88
CA SER A 190 -12.75 9.71 1.00
C SER A 190 -12.71 11.23 0.94
N ALA A 191 -11.76 11.87 1.64
CA ALA A 191 -11.61 13.31 1.63
C ALA A 191 -11.27 13.85 0.23
N ALA A 192 -10.32 13.22 -0.47
CA ALA A 192 -9.93 13.61 -1.81
C ALA A 192 -11.06 13.42 -2.84
N ILE A 193 -11.82 12.33 -2.72
CA ILE A 193 -12.96 12.07 -3.62
C ILE A 193 -14.10 13.06 -3.32
N ASP A 194 -14.39 13.34 -2.05
CA ASP A 194 -15.44 14.28 -1.64
C ASP A 194 -15.15 15.71 -2.12
N GLU A 195 -13.87 16.14 -2.12
CA GLU A 195 -13.45 17.44 -2.67
C GLU A 195 -13.77 17.56 -4.17
N GLU A 196 -13.46 16.55 -4.96
CA GLU A 196 -13.73 16.54 -6.41
C GLU A 196 -15.22 16.38 -6.71
N MET A 197 -15.91 15.45 -6.06
CA MET A 197 -17.35 15.22 -6.25
C MET A 197 -18.20 16.41 -5.75
N GLY A 198 -17.74 17.11 -4.71
CA GLY A 198 -18.40 18.29 -4.14
C GLY A 198 -18.49 19.47 -5.12
N GLN A 199 -17.58 19.55 -6.09
CA GLN A 199 -17.65 20.53 -7.19
C GLN A 199 -18.87 20.32 -8.09
N PHE A 200 -19.52 19.16 -8.02
CA PHE A 200 -20.74 18.82 -8.75
C PHE A 200 -21.96 18.65 -7.84
N GLY A 201 -21.83 18.98 -6.56
CA GLY A 201 -22.93 18.87 -5.59
C GLY A 201 -23.19 17.45 -5.09
N VAL A 202 -22.21 16.54 -5.26
CA VAL A 202 -22.26 15.15 -4.76
C VAL A 202 -21.28 15.01 -3.61
N SER A 203 -21.69 14.31 -2.55
CA SER A 203 -20.82 13.99 -1.42
C SER A 203 -20.68 12.48 -1.26
N VAL A 204 -19.48 12.04 -0.92
CA VAL A 204 -19.15 10.64 -0.63
C VAL A 204 -19.52 10.32 0.81
N VAL A 205 -20.03 9.10 1.02
CA VAL A 205 -20.39 8.58 2.33
C VAL A 205 -19.87 7.16 2.43
N ASN A 206 -19.40 6.72 3.60
CA ASN A 206 -19.08 5.30 3.85
C ASN A 206 -18.11 4.68 2.83
N PHE A 207 -16.96 5.34 2.59
CA PHE A 207 -15.92 4.80 1.72
C PHE A 207 -15.09 3.74 2.45
N TYR A 208 -15.04 2.52 1.90
CA TYR A 208 -14.33 1.39 2.51
C TYR A 208 -13.52 0.61 1.49
N PHE A 209 -12.39 0.05 1.96
CA PHE A 209 -11.68 -1.03 1.28
C PHE A 209 -12.24 -2.37 1.77
N HIS A 210 -12.55 -3.28 0.85
CA HIS A 210 -12.82 -4.68 1.17
C HIS A 210 -11.54 -5.50 1.18
N SER A 211 -10.63 -5.22 0.25
CA SER A 211 -9.34 -5.90 0.19
C SER A 211 -8.33 -5.09 -0.61
N VAL A 212 -7.07 -5.20 -0.18
CA VAL A 212 -5.89 -4.84 -0.94
C VAL A 212 -5.05 -6.09 -1.04
N ASN A 213 -4.90 -6.63 -2.26
CA ASN A 213 -4.24 -7.90 -2.50
C ASN A 213 -3.25 -7.85 -3.65
N VAL A 214 -2.38 -8.85 -3.71
CA VAL A 214 -1.49 -9.11 -4.83
C VAL A 214 -1.91 -10.46 -5.41
N PRO A 215 -2.01 -10.63 -6.74
CA PRO A 215 -2.34 -11.92 -7.34
C PRO A 215 -1.39 -13.02 -6.86
N GLU A 216 -1.94 -14.13 -6.34
CA GLU A 216 -1.10 -15.17 -5.72
C GLU A 216 -0.19 -15.89 -6.70
N ASP A 217 -0.63 -16.00 -7.97
CA ASP A 217 0.12 -16.62 -9.05
C ASP A 217 1.32 -15.77 -9.49
N ASP A 218 1.40 -14.50 -9.08
CA ASP A 218 2.43 -13.58 -9.51
C ASP A 218 3.82 -13.96 -8.91
N PRO A 219 4.87 -14.08 -9.74
CA PRO A 219 6.22 -14.39 -9.26
C PRO A 219 6.74 -13.41 -8.20
N SER A 220 6.39 -12.12 -8.30
CA SER A 220 6.81 -11.11 -7.34
C SER A 220 6.16 -11.34 -5.97
N PHE A 221 4.92 -11.83 -5.92
CA PHE A 221 4.27 -12.15 -4.65
C PHE A 221 4.91 -13.35 -3.96
N ARG A 222 5.23 -14.41 -4.71
CA ARG A 222 6.00 -15.56 -4.20
C ARG A 222 7.35 -15.11 -3.66
N ARG A 223 8.04 -14.25 -4.41
CA ARG A 223 9.32 -13.68 -3.98
C ARG A 223 9.20 -12.86 -2.69
N LEU A 224 8.14 -12.06 -2.57
CA LEU A 224 7.88 -11.27 -1.38
C LEU A 224 7.62 -12.17 -0.15
N LYS A 225 6.83 -13.24 -0.30
CA LYS A 225 6.60 -14.24 0.76
C LYS A 225 7.92 -14.90 1.19
N GLU A 226 8.74 -15.37 0.26
CA GLU A 226 10.05 -15.96 0.55
C GLU A 226 10.97 -15.00 1.33
N LEU A 227 11.00 -13.73 0.94
CA LEU A 227 11.82 -12.72 1.62
C LEU A 227 11.29 -12.43 3.02
N LYS A 228 9.97 -12.39 3.20
CA LYS A 228 9.33 -12.24 4.51
C LYS A 228 9.65 -13.42 5.42
N GLU A 229 9.53 -14.65 4.93
CA GLU A 229 9.87 -15.88 5.67
C GLU A 229 11.35 -15.90 6.06
N LYS A 230 12.26 -15.68 5.10
CA LYS A 230 13.71 -15.59 5.38
C LYS A 230 14.04 -14.51 6.40
N THR A 231 13.38 -13.35 6.32
CA THR A 231 13.60 -12.27 7.28
C THR A 231 13.09 -12.66 8.67
N ALA A 232 11.96 -13.36 8.76
CA ALA A 232 11.45 -13.89 10.02
C ALA A 232 12.37 -14.95 10.62
N GLU A 233 12.85 -15.91 9.82
CA GLU A 233 13.85 -16.91 10.23
C GLU A 233 15.12 -16.25 10.76
N LEU A 234 15.66 -15.28 10.02
CA LEU A 234 16.85 -14.52 10.42
C LEU A 234 16.65 -13.75 11.73
N ASN A 235 15.45 -13.20 11.94
CA ASN A 235 15.13 -12.49 13.18
C ASN A 235 14.95 -13.44 14.38
N MET A 236 14.46 -14.66 14.16
CA MET A 236 14.28 -15.67 15.21
C MET A 236 15.60 -16.34 15.60
N LEU A 237 16.40 -16.74 14.61
CA LEU A 237 17.66 -17.46 14.82
C LEU A 237 18.82 -16.50 15.14
N GLY A 238 18.75 -15.24 14.69
CA GLY A 238 19.90 -14.36 14.63
C GLY A 238 20.80 -14.69 13.44
N ARG A 239 21.46 -13.66 12.87
CA ARG A 239 22.26 -13.81 11.65
C ARG A 239 23.36 -14.86 11.76
N ASP A 240 24.00 -14.96 12.91
CA ASP A 240 25.15 -15.84 13.11
C ASP A 240 24.74 -17.31 13.13
N ILE A 241 23.59 -17.62 13.75
CA ILE A 241 23.05 -18.98 13.81
C ILE A 241 22.54 -19.42 12.43
N TYR A 242 21.89 -18.53 11.68
CA TYR A 242 21.42 -18.83 10.32
C TYR A 242 22.57 -19.14 9.35
N GLN A 243 23.67 -18.38 9.42
CA GLN A 243 24.86 -18.64 8.60
C GLN A 243 25.49 -19.99 8.96
N TYR A 244 25.57 -20.30 10.25
CA TYR A 244 26.06 -21.60 10.71
C TYR A 244 25.16 -22.73 10.20
N ASP A 245 23.84 -22.66 10.37
CA ASP A 245 22.90 -23.69 9.95
C ASP A 245 22.94 -23.93 8.43
N ARG A 246 22.98 -22.86 7.62
CA ARG A 246 23.16 -22.97 6.16
C ARG A 246 24.50 -23.59 5.77
N SER A 247 25.58 -23.32 6.53
CA SER A 247 26.87 -23.97 6.28
C SER A 247 26.80 -25.48 6.51
N ILE A 248 26.07 -25.90 7.55
CA ILE A 248 25.83 -27.32 7.85
C ILE A 248 24.97 -27.99 6.77
N ASP A 249 23.94 -27.31 6.26
CA ASP A 249 23.10 -27.86 5.18
C ASP A 249 23.84 -28.01 3.85
N VAL A 250 24.73 -27.07 3.51
CA VAL A 250 25.61 -27.21 2.33
C VAL A 250 26.53 -28.40 2.50
N LEU A 251 27.12 -28.58 3.68
CA LEU A 251 27.97 -29.75 3.99
C LEU A 251 27.19 -31.06 3.89
N LYS A 252 25.96 -31.12 4.42
CA LYS A 252 25.07 -32.29 4.30
C LYS A 252 24.68 -32.57 2.86
N THR A 253 24.37 -31.54 2.08
CA THR A 253 23.99 -31.69 0.66
C THR A 253 25.17 -32.15 -0.19
N ALA A 254 26.38 -31.68 0.13
CA ALA A 254 27.61 -32.17 -0.49
C ALA A 254 27.86 -33.65 -0.13
N ALA A 255 27.71 -34.02 1.14
CA ALA A 255 27.85 -35.40 1.62
C ALA A 255 26.78 -36.34 1.02
N ALA A 256 25.53 -35.88 0.87
CA ALA A 256 24.46 -36.66 0.26
C ALA A 256 24.68 -36.89 -1.26
N ASN A 257 25.46 -36.04 -1.92
CA ASN A 257 25.81 -36.15 -3.33
C ASN A 257 27.16 -36.85 -3.58
N GLU A 258 27.75 -37.49 -2.57
CA GLU A 258 29.00 -38.27 -2.64
C GLU A 258 28.98 -39.42 -3.66
N GLY A 259 27.81 -39.79 -4.19
CA GLY A 259 27.69 -40.74 -5.30
C GLY A 259 27.99 -40.17 -6.70
N ASN A 260 28.21 -38.85 -6.84
CA ASN A 260 28.54 -38.22 -8.12
C ASN A 260 30.04 -37.89 -8.21
N PRO A 261 30.81 -38.58 -9.09
CA PRO A 261 32.26 -38.37 -9.23
C PRO A 261 32.65 -36.92 -9.58
N ALA A 262 31.76 -36.14 -10.19
CA ALA A 262 32.01 -34.74 -10.51
C ALA A 262 32.01 -33.82 -9.28
N VAL A 263 31.23 -34.15 -8.25
CA VAL A 263 31.15 -33.38 -7.00
C VAL A 263 32.30 -33.75 -6.05
N GLN A 264 32.69 -35.03 -6.02
CA GLN A 264 33.94 -35.46 -5.34
C GLN A 264 35.19 -34.88 -6.02
N ALA A 265 35.21 -34.75 -7.34
CA ALA A 265 36.29 -34.09 -8.05
C ALA A 265 36.30 -32.58 -7.80
N GLY A 266 35.14 -31.91 -7.76
CA GLY A 266 35.04 -30.48 -7.45
C GLY A 266 35.47 -30.12 -6.03
N LEU A 267 35.20 -30.98 -5.05
CA LEU A 267 35.58 -30.78 -3.64
C LEU A 267 36.99 -31.31 -3.32
N GLY A 268 37.42 -32.40 -3.98
CA GLY A 268 38.75 -32.98 -3.81
C GLY A 268 39.87 -32.27 -4.58
N LEU A 269 39.55 -31.62 -5.71
CA LEU A 269 40.51 -30.80 -6.48
C LEU A 269 40.44 -29.30 -6.15
N GLY A 270 39.38 -28.82 -5.49
CA GLY A 270 39.25 -27.43 -5.06
C GLY A 270 39.97 -27.11 -3.74
N ALA A 271 40.26 -28.13 -2.91
CA ALA A 271 40.80 -27.94 -1.57
C ALA A 271 42.25 -28.44 -1.38
N GLY A 272 42.88 -29.06 -2.38
CA GLY A 272 44.22 -29.61 -2.22
C GLY A 272 45.01 -29.79 -3.52
N LEU A 273 45.93 -28.85 -3.78
CA LEU A 273 47.23 -29.12 -4.43
C LEU A 273 47.30 -29.54 -5.92
N GLY A 274 46.52 -28.95 -6.83
CA GLY A 274 46.84 -29.13 -8.25
C GLY A 274 46.20 -28.14 -9.20
N LEU A 275 47.04 -27.40 -9.94
CA LEU A 275 46.79 -26.62 -11.17
C LEU A 275 47.13 -25.11 -11.12
N GLY A 276 47.96 -24.68 -10.16
CA GLY A 276 48.54 -23.32 -10.13
C GLY A 276 49.74 -23.06 -11.06
N ARG A 277 50.00 -23.83 -12.14
CA ARG A 277 51.20 -23.55 -12.97
C ARG A 277 51.20 -23.94 -14.45
N GLY A 278 50.21 -24.68 -14.95
CA GLY A 278 50.21 -25.19 -16.34
C GLY A 278 49.27 -24.48 -17.32
N MET A 279 48.33 -23.67 -16.83
CA MET A 279 47.24 -23.11 -17.63
C MET A 279 47.12 -21.59 -17.45
N ALA A 280 48.26 -20.93 -17.24
CA ALA A 280 48.37 -19.46 -17.14
C ALA A 280 49.05 -18.83 -18.38
N SER A 281 49.65 -19.62 -19.27
CA SER A 281 50.36 -19.13 -20.46
C SER A 281 49.56 -19.20 -21.77
N GLN A 282 48.31 -19.69 -21.74
CA GLN A 282 47.52 -19.94 -22.95
C GLN A 282 46.15 -19.26 -23.00
N LEU A 283 45.77 -18.46 -21.98
CA LEU A 283 44.52 -17.70 -21.97
C LEU A 283 44.71 -16.17 -22.06
N ASP A 284 45.95 -15.69 -22.24
CA ASP A 284 46.26 -14.25 -22.33
C ASP A 284 46.04 -13.66 -23.75
N ALA A 285 45.50 -14.46 -24.69
CA ALA A 285 45.36 -14.06 -26.09
C ALA A 285 43.91 -13.90 -26.61
N LEU A 286 42.88 -14.19 -25.80
CA LEU A 286 41.50 -14.14 -26.30
C LEU A 286 40.50 -13.64 -25.23
N THR A 287 39.93 -12.45 -25.47
CA THR A 287 38.61 -11.92 -25.06
C THR A 287 38.48 -10.99 -23.82
N PRO A 288 37.48 -10.07 -23.83
CA PRO A 288 37.62 -8.66 -23.47
C PRO A 288 37.24 -8.28 -22.02
N ARG A 289 37.58 -7.03 -21.68
CA ARG A 289 37.37 -6.35 -20.38
C ARG A 289 35.92 -6.43 -19.88
N LEU A 290 35.72 -7.03 -18.70
CA LEU A 290 34.55 -6.93 -17.83
C LEU A 290 34.88 -6.07 -16.59
N PRO A 291 33.89 -5.40 -15.98
CA PRO A 291 34.10 -4.46 -14.87
C PRO A 291 34.49 -5.13 -13.55
N ALA A 292 35.13 -4.34 -12.68
CA ALA A 292 35.79 -4.73 -11.44
C ALA A 292 34.92 -5.53 -10.46
N GLN A 293 35.53 -6.58 -9.90
CA GLN A 293 34.99 -7.44 -8.85
C GLN A 293 34.86 -6.64 -7.52
N PRO A 294 33.76 -6.81 -6.75
CA PRO A 294 33.62 -6.17 -5.44
C PRO A 294 34.66 -6.72 -4.43
N PRO A 295 35.08 -5.92 -3.43
CA PRO A 295 36.14 -6.30 -2.49
C PRO A 295 35.76 -7.55 -1.69
N SER A 296 36.73 -8.45 -1.51
CA SER A 296 36.61 -9.64 -0.68
C SER A 296 36.32 -9.26 0.78
N LEU A 297 35.37 -9.95 1.41
CA LEU A 297 35.05 -9.78 2.84
C LEU A 297 36.27 -10.06 3.73
N PRO A 298 36.41 -9.36 4.87
CA PRO A 298 37.53 -9.58 5.79
C PRO A 298 37.51 -11.01 6.35
N VAL A 299 38.59 -11.76 6.14
CA VAL A 299 38.80 -13.08 6.74
C VAL A 299 39.04 -12.89 8.24
N ALA A 300 38.32 -13.63 9.08
CA ALA A 300 38.49 -13.58 10.53
C ALA A 300 39.93 -13.96 10.92
N THR A 301 40.57 -13.14 11.76
CA THR A 301 41.95 -13.37 12.21
C THR A 301 42.08 -14.66 13.01
N GLN A 302 42.99 -15.53 12.61
CA GLN A 302 43.29 -16.80 13.28
C GLN A 302 44.57 -16.68 14.11
N TYR A 303 44.53 -17.20 15.35
CA TYR A 303 45.63 -17.13 16.30
C TYR A 303 46.26 -18.51 16.54
N PHE A 304 47.58 -18.54 16.68
CA PHE A 304 48.38 -19.68 17.10
C PHE A 304 49.00 -19.37 18.46
N LEU A 305 48.95 -20.32 19.40
CA LEU A 305 49.41 -20.18 20.78
C LEU A 305 50.59 -21.12 21.04
N ALA A 306 51.60 -20.68 21.77
CA ALA A 306 52.68 -21.55 22.23
C ALA A 306 52.30 -22.14 23.60
N VAL A 307 51.82 -23.39 23.61
CA VAL A 307 51.42 -24.12 24.82
C VAL A 307 52.36 -25.30 25.00
N ASP A 308 52.99 -25.42 26.16
CA ASP A 308 53.94 -26.50 26.49
C ASP A 308 55.07 -26.68 25.46
N GLY A 309 55.56 -25.57 24.89
CA GLY A 309 56.64 -25.56 23.91
C GLY A 309 56.22 -25.91 22.47
N ASN A 310 54.93 -26.19 22.22
CA ASN A 310 54.40 -26.49 20.89
C ASN A 310 53.39 -25.43 20.43
N ALA A 311 53.33 -25.21 19.11
CA ALA A 311 52.32 -24.34 18.51
C ALA A 311 50.95 -25.06 18.46
N SER A 312 49.92 -24.40 18.99
CA SER A 312 48.53 -24.84 19.01
C SER A 312 47.66 -23.84 18.25
N GLY A 313 46.96 -24.29 17.21
CA GLY A 313 46.07 -23.46 16.39
C GLY A 313 45.71 -24.13 15.05
N PRO A 314 44.92 -23.46 14.19
CA PRO A 314 44.40 -22.09 14.37
C PRO A 314 43.22 -22.01 15.36
N HIS A 315 43.21 -20.99 16.22
CA HIS A 315 42.12 -20.65 17.15
C HIS A 315 41.48 -19.32 16.76
N GLY A 316 40.15 -19.22 16.86
CA GLY A 316 39.45 -17.94 16.75
C GLY A 316 39.59 -17.09 18.03
N LEU A 317 39.31 -15.78 17.94
CA LEU A 317 39.41 -14.83 19.06
C LEU A 317 38.70 -15.33 20.33
N GLU A 318 37.43 -15.74 20.22
CA GLU A 318 36.63 -16.25 21.34
C GLU A 318 37.26 -17.48 22.02
N GLN A 319 37.88 -18.36 21.23
CA GLN A 319 38.51 -19.56 21.75
C GLN A 319 39.76 -19.22 22.57
N VAL A 320 40.55 -18.23 22.15
CA VAL A 320 41.70 -17.74 22.91
C VAL A 320 41.26 -17.06 24.20
N LEU A 321 40.22 -16.22 24.15
CA LEU A 321 39.67 -15.55 25.34
C LEU A 321 39.09 -16.54 26.36
N ARG A 322 38.47 -17.63 25.89
CA ARG A 322 38.03 -18.72 26.76
C ARG A 322 39.22 -19.40 27.46
N LEU A 323 40.29 -19.71 26.74
CA LEU A 323 41.49 -20.33 27.32
C LEU A 323 42.16 -19.44 28.38
N LEU A 324 42.12 -18.10 28.21
CA LEU A 324 42.58 -17.14 29.23
C LEU A 324 41.70 -17.17 30.49
N ARG A 325 40.37 -17.14 30.32
CA ARG A 325 39.42 -17.20 31.43
C ARG A 325 39.50 -18.52 32.21
N GLU A 326 39.70 -19.63 31.51
CA GLU A 326 39.90 -20.97 32.08
C GLU A 326 41.30 -21.17 32.69
N ARG A 327 42.18 -20.16 32.62
CA ARG A 327 43.59 -20.21 33.08
C ARG A 327 44.42 -21.33 32.44
N ARG A 328 44.02 -21.79 31.25
CA ARG A 328 44.78 -22.77 30.45
C ARG A 328 45.95 -22.14 29.72
N ILE A 329 45.87 -20.84 29.47
CA ILE A 329 46.96 -19.98 29.00
C ILE A 329 47.00 -18.73 29.89
N THR A 330 48.11 -18.00 29.85
CA THR A 330 48.32 -16.78 30.63
C THR A 330 48.54 -15.58 29.72
N VAL A 331 48.53 -14.38 30.30
CA VAL A 331 48.86 -13.14 29.56
C VAL A 331 50.30 -13.10 29.03
N GLU A 332 51.17 -13.97 29.56
CA GLU A 332 52.56 -14.17 29.11
C GLU A 332 52.69 -15.25 28.03
N THR A 333 51.63 -16.00 27.75
CA THR A 333 51.64 -17.03 26.69
C THR A 333 51.90 -16.35 25.35
N LEU A 334 52.83 -16.91 24.57
CA LEU A 334 53.17 -16.39 23.25
C LEU A 334 52.07 -16.73 22.25
N VAL A 335 51.68 -15.75 21.47
CA VAL A 335 50.66 -15.81 20.43
C VAL A 335 51.19 -15.21 19.14
N TRP A 336 50.80 -15.81 18.02
CA TRP A 336 51.10 -15.33 16.68
C TRP A 336 49.84 -15.38 15.82
N HIS A 337 49.67 -14.42 14.93
CA HIS A 337 48.63 -14.44 13.89
C HIS A 337 49.22 -13.85 12.61
N GLU A 338 48.54 -14.11 11.49
CA GLU A 338 48.91 -13.53 10.20
C GLU A 338 48.90 -12.00 10.30
N GLY A 339 50.04 -11.37 10.01
CA GLY A 339 50.28 -9.94 10.22
C GLY A 339 51.33 -9.59 11.29
N LEU A 340 51.74 -10.54 12.14
CA LEU A 340 52.84 -10.33 13.10
C LEU A 340 54.18 -10.81 12.55
N SER A 341 55.23 -9.99 12.73
CA SER A 341 56.60 -10.34 12.32
C SER A 341 57.29 -11.37 13.24
N ALA A 342 56.77 -11.55 14.46
CA ALA A 342 57.28 -12.49 15.46
C ALA A 342 56.18 -12.87 16.47
N TRP A 343 56.41 -13.92 17.25
CA TRP A 343 55.57 -14.30 18.39
C TRP A 343 55.59 -13.18 19.45
N LYS A 344 54.43 -12.83 19.99
CA LYS A 344 54.28 -11.80 21.03
C LYS A 344 53.50 -12.34 22.22
N ALA A 345 53.67 -11.78 23.41
CA ALA A 345 52.84 -12.16 24.54
C ALA A 345 51.39 -11.72 24.32
N VAL A 346 50.43 -12.48 24.86
CA VAL A 346 48.99 -12.18 24.79
C VAL A 346 48.67 -10.74 25.22
N ARG A 347 49.33 -10.23 26.27
CA ARG A 347 49.16 -8.83 26.75
C ARG A 347 49.52 -7.76 25.72
N GLU A 348 50.31 -8.09 24.70
CA GLU A 348 50.77 -7.16 23.67
C GLU A 348 49.82 -7.10 22.48
N ILE A 349 48.77 -7.94 22.46
CA ILE A 349 47.76 -7.99 21.40
C ILE A 349 46.48 -7.34 21.93
N PRO A 350 46.09 -6.13 21.48
CA PRO A 350 44.98 -5.35 22.04
C PRO A 350 43.66 -6.13 22.24
N PRO A 351 43.12 -6.88 21.26
CA PRO A 351 41.86 -7.61 21.45
C PRO A 351 41.97 -8.77 22.46
N LEU A 352 43.18 -9.25 22.76
CA LEU A 352 43.42 -10.33 23.73
C LEU A 352 43.78 -9.78 25.12
N ALA A 353 44.44 -8.62 25.17
CA ALA A 353 44.81 -7.94 26.40
C ALA A 353 43.57 -7.48 27.19
N GLU A 354 42.54 -6.98 26.49
CA GLU A 354 41.30 -6.52 27.12
C GLU A 354 40.48 -7.68 27.72
N GLY A 355 40.41 -8.83 27.05
CA GLY A 355 39.67 -10.00 27.54
C GLY A 355 40.45 -10.90 28.52
N GLY A 356 41.75 -10.64 28.73
CA GLY A 356 42.61 -11.34 29.68
C GLY A 356 42.68 -10.70 31.08
N MET A 357 42.08 -9.52 31.29
CA MET A 357 42.04 -8.88 32.61
C MET A 357 41.07 -9.61 33.54
N PRO A 358 41.48 -9.96 34.78
CA PRO A 358 40.56 -10.50 35.76
C PRO A 358 39.50 -9.45 36.13
N PRO A 359 38.24 -9.85 36.42
CA PRO A 359 37.27 -8.92 36.98
C PRO A 359 37.83 -8.34 38.28
N ILE A 360 37.72 -7.02 38.43
CA ILE A 360 37.99 -6.32 39.70
C ILE A 360 37.15 -7.03 40.76
N PRO A 361 37.73 -7.51 41.89
CA PRO A 361 36.92 -8.04 42.98
C PRO A 361 35.95 -6.96 43.43
N GLY A 362 34.66 -7.17 43.20
CA GLY A 362 33.62 -6.32 43.77
C GLY A 362 33.65 -6.52 45.28
N ASP A 363 33.82 -5.43 46.03
CA ASP A 363 33.67 -5.46 47.48
C ASP A 363 32.32 -6.11 47.84
N PRO A 364 32.28 -7.05 48.79
CA PRO A 364 31.02 -7.62 49.23
C PRO A 364 30.15 -6.51 49.85
N PRO A 365 28.84 -6.48 49.56
CA PRO A 365 27.95 -5.54 50.21
C PRO A 365 27.97 -5.78 51.73
N PRO A 366 27.95 -4.73 52.57
CA PRO A 366 27.87 -4.90 54.02
C PRO A 366 26.56 -5.61 54.39
N LEU A 367 26.66 -6.62 55.25
CA LEU A 367 25.54 -7.26 55.94
C LEU A 367 25.33 -6.55 57.30
N PRO A 368 24.11 -6.47 57.86
CA PRO A 368 22.79 -6.20 57.28
C PRO A 368 22.38 -4.71 57.32
#